data_AF-A0A6V7KKJ2-F1
#
_entry.id   AF-A0A6V7KKJ2-F1
#
_cell.length_a   1.000
_cell.length_b   1.000
_cell.length_c   1.000
_cell.angle_alpha   90.00
_cell.angle_beta   90.00
_cell.angle_gamma   90.00
#
_symmetry.space_group_name_H-M   'P 1'
#
loop_
_entity.id
_entity.type
_entity.pdbx_description
1 polymer ?
#
loop_
_entity_poly.entity_id
_entity_poly.type
_entity_poly.pdbx_seq_one_letter_code
_entity_poly.pdbx_strand_id
1 'polypeptide(L)'
;IINENDNCRFVKNEDQYDSDGDGVGDVCDNCRSVPNSNQSDSDRDGVGDACDTGRDRDRDGIQDDVDNCPDVPNADQLDTDNDNIGNACDDDIDGDGVPNLIDNCPYVYNPRQEKSH
;
A
#
# COMPACT_ATOMS: atom_id res chain seq x y z
N ILE A 1 -2.71 -13.83 -15.61
CA ILE A 1 -3.20 -14.65 -16.76
C ILE A 1 -3.65 -13.64 -17.84
N ILE A 2 -3.84 -13.96 -19.13
CA ILE A 2 -4.43 -12.99 -20.10
C ILE A 2 -5.38 -13.75 -21.01
N ASN A 3 -6.53 -14.14 -20.46
CA ASN A 3 -7.57 -14.87 -21.18
C ASN A 3 -8.95 -14.44 -20.66
N GLU A 4 -10.00 -15.16 -21.06
CA GLU A 4 -11.38 -14.83 -20.71
C GLU A 4 -11.72 -15.01 -19.22
N ASN A 5 -10.86 -15.70 -18.47
CA ASN A 5 -10.99 -15.89 -17.02
C ASN A 5 -10.13 -14.92 -16.23
N ASP A 6 -9.45 -13.98 -16.91
CA ASP A 6 -8.59 -12.99 -16.26
C ASP A 6 -9.43 -11.89 -15.61
N ASN A 7 -9.44 -11.85 -14.27
CA ASN A 7 -10.11 -10.81 -13.49
C ASN A 7 -9.34 -9.47 -13.48
N CYS A 8 -8.14 -9.40 -14.07
CA CYS A 8 -7.40 -8.15 -14.30
C CYS A 8 -6.79 -8.07 -15.70
N ARG A 9 -7.65 -7.89 -16.70
CA ARG A 9 -7.28 -7.89 -18.14
C ARG A 9 -6.04 -7.07 -18.54
N PHE A 10 -5.75 -5.97 -17.84
CA PHE A 10 -4.66 -5.06 -18.18
C PHE A 10 -3.48 -5.12 -17.19
N VAL A 11 -3.61 -5.87 -16.09
CA VAL A 11 -2.61 -5.96 -15.03
C VAL A 11 -2.28 -7.42 -14.80
N LYS A 12 -1.00 -7.78 -14.87
CA LYS A 12 -0.59 -9.17 -14.69
C LYS A 12 -0.81 -9.59 -13.22
N ASN A 13 -1.79 -10.45 -12.97
CA ASN A 13 -1.96 -11.22 -11.74
C ASN A 13 -2.02 -12.72 -12.05
N GLU A 14 -1.04 -13.49 -11.55
CA GLU A 14 -1.00 -14.94 -11.78
C GLU A 14 -1.88 -15.71 -10.79
N ASP A 15 -2.03 -15.19 -9.58
CA ASP A 15 -2.85 -15.73 -8.50
C ASP A 15 -4.37 -15.54 -8.71
N GLN A 16 -4.75 -14.49 -9.43
CA GLN A 16 -6.16 -14.13 -9.69
C GLN A 16 -6.95 -13.94 -8.39
N TYR A 17 -6.30 -13.40 -7.35
CA TYR A 17 -7.02 -13.06 -6.13
C TYR A 17 -8.10 -12.01 -6.40
N ASP A 18 -9.22 -12.18 -5.71
CA ASP A 18 -10.44 -11.39 -5.76
C ASP A 18 -11.04 -11.51 -4.35
N SER A 19 -10.62 -10.59 -3.48
CA SER A 19 -10.83 -10.65 -2.04
C SER A 19 -12.29 -10.41 -1.65
N ASP A 20 -13.02 -9.63 -2.44
CA ASP A 20 -14.40 -9.27 -2.15
C ASP A 20 -15.44 -9.99 -3.06
N GLY A 21 -14.97 -10.66 -4.12
CA GLY A 21 -15.78 -11.50 -4.99
C GLY A 21 -16.60 -10.72 -6.00
N ASP A 22 -16.19 -9.50 -6.36
CA ASP A 22 -16.92 -8.65 -7.30
C ASP A 22 -16.58 -8.93 -8.78
N GLY A 23 -15.58 -9.79 -9.03
CA GLY A 23 -15.11 -10.18 -10.36
C GLY A 23 -13.98 -9.32 -10.92
N VAL A 24 -13.49 -8.35 -10.18
CA VAL A 24 -12.28 -7.55 -10.45
C VAL A 24 -11.18 -8.04 -9.50
N GLY A 25 -9.98 -8.30 -10.03
CA GLY A 25 -8.91 -8.85 -9.18
C GLY A 25 -8.23 -7.80 -8.31
N ASP A 26 -7.70 -8.23 -7.15
CA ASP A 26 -7.11 -7.37 -6.11
C ASP A 26 -6.02 -6.39 -6.59
N VAL A 27 -5.34 -6.71 -7.69
CA VAL A 27 -4.26 -5.88 -8.26
C VAL A 27 -4.77 -4.75 -9.16
N CYS A 28 -6.03 -4.81 -9.58
CA CYS A 28 -6.66 -3.84 -10.47
C CYS A 28 -8.01 -3.34 -9.94
N ASP A 29 -8.36 -3.74 -8.71
CA ASP A 29 -9.54 -3.31 -7.99
C ASP A 29 -9.25 -2.05 -7.17
N ASN A 30 -9.99 -0.98 -7.43
CA ASN A 30 -9.90 0.28 -6.71
C ASN A 30 -10.63 0.29 -5.34
N CYS A 31 -11.28 -0.83 -4.97
CA CYS A 31 -11.89 -1.07 -3.66
C CYS A 31 -11.75 -2.53 -3.21
N ARG A 32 -10.52 -3.05 -3.09
CA ARG A 32 -10.17 -4.45 -2.73
C ARG A 32 -11.01 -5.16 -1.65
N SER A 33 -11.67 -4.43 -0.75
CA SER A 33 -12.47 -4.99 0.34
C SER A 33 -13.97 -4.70 0.25
N VAL A 34 -14.43 -3.99 -0.76
CA VAL A 34 -15.81 -3.52 -0.91
C VAL A 34 -16.30 -3.73 -2.35
N PRO A 35 -17.23 -4.69 -2.59
CA PRO A 35 -17.63 -5.06 -3.93
C PRO A 35 -18.13 -3.90 -4.78
N ASN A 36 -17.49 -3.65 -5.91
CA ASN A 36 -17.81 -2.56 -6.81
C ASN A 36 -17.42 -2.88 -8.27
N SER A 37 -18.04 -3.89 -8.88
CA SER A 37 -17.67 -4.39 -10.22
C SER A 37 -17.70 -3.34 -11.35
N ASN A 38 -18.30 -2.18 -11.13
CA ASN A 38 -18.31 -1.04 -12.05
C ASN A 38 -17.06 -0.15 -11.95
N GLN A 39 -16.24 -0.30 -10.90
CA GLN A 39 -14.98 0.39 -10.67
C GLN A 39 -15.11 1.90 -10.88
N SER A 40 -16.21 2.48 -10.37
CA SER A 40 -16.46 3.92 -10.47
C SER A 40 -15.53 4.66 -9.54
N ASP A 41 -14.98 5.76 -10.04
CA ASP A 41 -14.02 6.64 -9.38
C ASP A 41 -14.29 8.06 -9.93
N SER A 42 -15.08 8.82 -9.18
CA SER A 42 -15.68 10.07 -9.64
C SER A 42 -14.72 11.25 -9.62
N ASP A 43 -13.78 11.28 -8.68
CA ASP A 43 -12.81 12.35 -8.49
C ASP A 43 -11.39 12.00 -8.98
N ARG A 44 -11.15 10.73 -9.33
CA ARG A 44 -9.97 10.22 -10.02
C ARG A 44 -8.72 10.20 -9.15
N ASP A 45 -8.89 9.87 -7.89
CA ASP A 45 -7.78 9.69 -6.96
C ASP A 45 -7.25 8.24 -6.93
N GLY A 46 -7.97 7.30 -7.57
CA GLY A 46 -7.61 5.88 -7.63
C GLY A 46 -8.29 5.02 -6.57
N VAL A 47 -9.12 5.61 -5.72
CA VAL A 47 -10.02 4.92 -4.77
C VAL A 47 -11.41 4.85 -5.40
N GLY A 48 -12.08 3.71 -5.31
CA GLY A 48 -13.42 3.59 -5.87
C GLY A 48 -14.47 4.30 -5.02
N ASP A 49 -15.51 4.84 -5.68
CA ASP A 49 -16.66 5.53 -5.04
C ASP A 49 -17.32 4.71 -3.90
N ALA A 50 -17.16 3.38 -3.91
CA ALA A 50 -17.72 2.48 -2.91
C ALA A 50 -16.94 2.46 -1.59
N CYS A 51 -15.64 2.76 -1.62
CA CYS A 51 -14.73 2.76 -0.47
C CYS A 51 -14.11 4.14 -0.20
N ASP A 52 -14.27 5.11 -1.11
CA ASP A 52 -13.83 6.48 -0.93
C ASP A 52 -14.51 7.16 0.27
N THR A 53 -13.68 7.59 1.22
CA THR A 53 -14.13 8.32 2.41
C THR A 53 -13.89 9.84 2.31
N GLY A 54 -13.04 10.27 1.37
CA GLY A 54 -12.56 11.64 1.21
C GLY A 54 -11.83 12.19 2.45
N ARG A 55 -11.40 11.33 3.37
CA ARG A 55 -10.71 11.74 4.60
C ARG A 55 -9.21 11.62 4.39
N ASP A 56 -8.54 12.75 4.46
CA ASP A 56 -7.09 12.88 4.38
C ASP A 56 -6.69 13.86 5.51
N ARG A 57 -6.24 13.31 6.64
CA ARG A 57 -5.97 14.07 7.86
C ARG A 57 -4.74 14.95 7.74
N ASP A 58 -3.72 14.50 7.04
CA ASP A 58 -2.43 15.16 6.99
C ASP A 58 -2.19 15.96 5.69
N ARG A 59 -3.07 15.77 4.71
CA ARG A 59 -3.17 16.50 3.43
C ARG A 59 -2.05 16.19 2.45
N ASP A 60 -1.59 14.96 2.43
CA ASP A 60 -0.58 14.50 1.48
C ASP A 60 -1.17 14.04 0.14
N GLY A 61 -2.49 13.88 0.07
CA GLY A 61 -3.22 13.46 -1.12
C GLY A 61 -3.61 11.98 -1.14
N ILE A 62 -3.33 11.23 -0.07
CA ILE A 62 -3.75 9.85 0.15
C ILE A 62 -4.80 9.82 1.26
N GLN A 63 -5.88 9.06 1.10
CA GLN A 63 -6.91 8.98 2.13
C GLN A 63 -6.50 8.07 3.30
N ASP A 64 -6.97 8.40 4.51
CA ASP A 64 -6.59 7.79 5.79
C ASP A 64 -6.66 6.25 5.84
N ASP A 65 -7.55 5.61 5.08
CA ASP A 65 -7.77 4.17 5.07
C ASP A 65 -6.86 3.41 4.09
N VAL A 66 -6.16 4.12 3.20
CA VAL A 66 -5.12 3.55 2.32
C VAL A 66 -3.73 4.16 2.54
N ASP A 67 -3.63 5.13 3.46
CA ASP A 67 -2.39 5.78 3.88
C ASP A 67 -1.64 4.97 4.95
N ASN A 68 -0.39 4.63 4.69
CA ASN A 68 0.48 3.93 5.66
C ASN A 68 1.06 4.86 6.75
N CYS A 69 0.82 6.17 6.68
CA CYS A 69 1.09 7.15 7.74
C CYS A 69 -0.02 8.22 7.88
N PRO A 70 -1.23 7.88 8.36
CA PRO A 70 -2.43 8.76 8.36
C PRO A 70 -2.36 10.09 9.13
N ASP A 71 -1.24 10.39 9.76
CA ASP A 71 -1.01 11.61 10.54
C ASP A 71 0.33 12.30 10.17
N VAL A 72 1.09 11.79 9.19
CA VAL A 72 2.42 12.28 8.79
C VAL A 72 2.57 12.24 7.26
N PRO A 73 2.61 13.42 6.58
CA PRO A 73 2.55 13.46 5.13
C PRO A 73 3.66 12.67 4.42
N ASN A 74 3.28 11.72 3.57
CA ASN A 74 4.19 10.85 2.84
C ASN A 74 3.58 10.33 1.52
N ALA A 75 3.30 11.24 0.60
CA ALA A 75 2.66 10.94 -0.69
C ALA A 75 3.38 9.89 -1.58
N ASP A 76 4.63 9.51 -1.27
CA ASP A 76 5.33 8.41 -1.96
C ASP A 76 5.00 7.01 -1.39
N GLN A 77 4.35 6.97 -0.22
CA GLN A 77 3.92 5.79 0.53
C GLN A 77 5.05 4.76 0.69
N LEU A 78 6.30 5.23 0.79
CA LEU A 78 7.46 4.34 0.91
C LEU A 78 7.36 3.52 2.20
N ASP A 79 7.45 2.21 2.07
CA ASP A 79 7.42 1.21 3.13
C ASP A 79 8.50 0.18 2.79
N THR A 80 9.60 0.19 3.55
CA THR A 80 10.83 -0.54 3.18
C THR A 80 10.78 -2.00 3.62
N ASP A 81 10.14 -2.31 4.74
CA ASP A 81 10.04 -3.66 5.28
C ASP A 81 8.70 -4.35 4.95
N ASN A 82 7.74 -3.61 4.39
CA ASN A 82 6.40 -4.03 3.97
C ASN A 82 5.51 -4.47 5.15
N ASP A 83 5.62 -3.79 6.30
CA ASP A 83 4.75 -4.04 7.46
C ASP A 83 3.46 -3.20 7.48
N ASN A 84 3.28 -2.32 6.48
CA ASN A 84 2.21 -1.30 6.32
C ASN A 84 2.32 -0.09 7.25
N ILE A 85 3.49 0.16 7.84
CA ILE A 85 3.84 1.42 8.50
C ILE A 85 4.80 2.14 7.56
N GLY A 86 4.42 3.33 7.08
CA GLY A 86 5.26 4.06 6.14
C GLY A 86 6.57 4.53 6.79
N ASN A 87 7.64 4.60 6.00
CA ASN A 87 8.96 5.07 6.42
C ASN A 87 8.93 6.43 7.16
N ALA A 88 7.93 7.27 6.87
CA ALA A 88 7.77 8.59 7.48
C ALA A 88 7.29 8.55 8.95
N CYS A 89 6.61 7.47 9.35
CA CYS A 89 6.04 7.28 10.67
C CYS A 89 6.50 5.99 11.36
N ASP A 90 7.43 5.26 10.74
CA ASP A 90 8.06 4.06 11.28
C ASP A 90 9.31 4.38 12.12
N ASP A 91 9.45 3.70 13.26
CA ASP A 91 10.59 3.77 14.16
C ASP A 91 11.69 2.74 13.83
N ASP A 92 11.43 1.77 12.94
CA ASP A 92 12.31 0.66 12.54
C ASP A 92 12.17 0.35 11.04
N ILE A 93 12.61 1.29 10.18
CA ILE A 93 12.29 1.35 8.73
C ILE A 93 12.59 0.05 7.97
N ASP A 94 13.58 -0.74 8.38
CA ASP A 94 13.97 -1.96 7.68
C ASP A 94 13.58 -3.26 8.40
N GLY A 95 12.85 -3.16 9.52
CA GLY A 95 12.31 -4.27 10.27
C GLY A 95 13.37 -5.21 10.85
N ASP A 96 14.60 -4.72 11.09
CA ASP A 96 15.69 -5.53 11.62
C ASP A 96 15.69 -5.67 13.15
N GLY A 97 14.82 -4.91 13.83
CA GLY A 97 14.67 -4.88 15.27
C GLY A 97 15.57 -3.87 15.98
N VAL A 98 16.30 -3.02 15.24
CA VAL A 98 17.15 -1.95 15.75
C VAL A 98 16.53 -0.60 15.37
N PRO A 99 15.99 0.17 16.34
CA PRO A 99 15.34 1.44 16.04
C PRO A 99 16.23 2.41 15.24
N ASN A 100 15.63 3.13 14.30
CA ASN A 100 16.25 4.09 13.37
C ASN A 100 17.30 5.01 14.02
N LEU A 101 17.04 5.44 15.27
CA LEU A 101 17.91 6.36 16.01
C LEU A 101 19.28 5.76 16.37
N ILE A 102 19.37 4.44 16.50
CA ILE A 102 20.58 3.73 16.91
C ILE A 102 21.11 2.75 15.85
N ASP A 103 20.42 2.61 14.73
CA ASP A 103 20.83 1.81 13.60
C ASP A 103 21.91 2.52 12.76
N ASN A 104 22.95 1.76 12.39
CA ASN A 104 24.01 2.23 11.51
C ASN A 104 23.66 2.14 10.01
N CYS A 105 22.59 1.43 9.64
CA CYS A 105 22.06 1.34 8.28
C CYS A 105 20.50 1.35 8.27
N PRO A 106 19.83 2.47 8.62
CA PRO A 106 18.35 2.57 8.81
C PRO A 106 17.44 2.23 7.62
N TYR A 107 17.97 1.71 6.52
CA TYR A 107 17.23 1.36 5.31
C TYR A 107 17.70 0.01 4.74
N VAL A 108 18.56 -0.73 5.47
CA VAL A 108 19.21 -1.93 4.98
C VAL A 108 19.37 -2.92 6.13
N TYR A 109 18.45 -3.89 6.16
CA TYR A 109 18.38 -4.94 7.16
C TYR A 109 19.75 -5.46 7.62
N ASN A 110 20.14 -5.16 8.86
CA ASN A 110 21.47 -5.44 9.41
C ASN A 110 21.40 -5.68 10.94
N PRO A 111 20.65 -6.70 11.43
CA PRO A 111 20.27 -6.83 12.85
C PRO A 111 21.43 -7.03 13.84
N ARG A 112 22.64 -7.28 13.31
CA ARG A 112 23.89 -7.42 14.10
C ARG A 112 24.71 -6.15 14.18
N GLN A 113 24.34 -5.11 13.43
CA GLN A 113 25.01 -3.81 13.42
C GLN A 113 26.51 -3.93 13.13
N GLU A 114 26.87 -4.90 12.29
CA GLU A 114 28.22 -5.08 11.79
C GLU A 114 28.51 -3.99 10.75
N LYS A 115 29.64 -3.31 10.88
CA LYS A 115 30.02 -2.30 9.88
C LYS A 115 30.34 -3.00 8.56
N SER A 116 29.60 -2.65 7.51
CA SER A 116 29.98 -2.98 6.14
C SER A 116 31.34 -2.35 5.81
N HIS A 117 32.24 -3.16 5.27
CA HIS A 117 33.57 -2.74 4.80
C HIS A 117 33.54 -2.22 3.37
#